data_AF-A0A523I6N8-F1
#
_entry.id   AF-A0A523I6N8-F1
#
_cell.length_a   1.000
_cell.length_b   1.000
_cell.length_c   1.000
_cell.angle_alpha   90.00
_cell.angle_beta   90.00
_cell.angle_gamma   90.00
#
_symmetry.space_group_name_H-M   'P 1'
#
loop_
_entity.id
_entity.type
_entity.pdbx_description
1 polymer ?
#
loop_
_entity_poly.entity_id
_entity_poly.type
_entity_poly.pdbx_seq_one_letter_code
_entity_poly.pdbx_strand_id
1 'polypeptide(L)'
;HKVSLTLPVNNYRWLRGQDEYDNWHDSGVALNASRTFYLPPNKRVCQDCHMPLEPATLGDVAAKDGHVKSHRFLAVNTALPFLRNDQETIKRIEAFLQDEKLSVDIFALKTEKMKEPVMAINHAKLLLTAGEKITVDVVVRNKGVGHTFPGGTNDSNEGWLEFSLVDEEGHTLAMSGKINDDGHLDAMAHVFKVLILDKHGKPIHKRNAQDIHVTVFANVIGPGTADIAHYEFTVPKELSGQTLTLRARLLWRKFDRKYTEFAFNANREGFKQFDEVPELPITEIASAEVSLQVDTRNPKLANGTTKNPSEWVRYNDYGIGLLLEGDTRGAAGAFERVLKLRPDLIEGPLNLAKTAVRDGHIDKVYNYLKHCEKLKPGDPRVAWVWGVALQEDGQYEKAALAYRRVLEQFPDDRATWRNLGRTYYLNQQYDEALDALAELLKIDAEDRVGHYHRMLCLRALGREKEAEAAKAAYEFYQIDESAQEITRVFKLKNPGANLMAQKIRRHQLTISY
;
A
#
# COMPACT_ATOMS: atom_id res chain seq x y z
N HIS A 1 -8.57 2.54 -16.85
CA HIS A 1 -7.21 2.16 -16.40
C HIS A 1 -7.23 0.78 -15.75
N LYS A 2 -7.71 -0.23 -16.51
CA LYS A 2 -7.70 -1.64 -16.14
C LYS A 2 -7.33 -2.40 -17.40
N VAL A 3 -6.16 -3.03 -17.39
CA VAL A 3 -5.57 -3.67 -18.57
C VAL A 3 -5.38 -5.15 -18.26
N SER A 4 -5.65 -5.97 -19.26
CA SER A 4 -5.44 -7.41 -19.22
C SER A 4 -4.59 -7.81 -20.42
N LEU A 5 -3.66 -8.74 -20.21
CA LEU A 5 -2.83 -9.33 -21.26
C LEU A 5 -3.41 -10.70 -21.59
N THR A 6 -3.86 -10.89 -22.82
CA THR A 6 -4.42 -12.16 -23.29
C THR A 6 -3.39 -12.95 -24.10
N LEU A 7 -3.73 -14.21 -24.42
CA LEU A 7 -2.88 -15.10 -25.23
C LEU A 7 -2.32 -14.44 -26.51
N PRO A 8 -3.09 -13.68 -27.32
CA PRO A 8 -2.54 -12.99 -28.49
C PRO A 8 -1.47 -11.91 -28.19
N VAL A 9 -1.40 -11.41 -26.96
CA VAL A 9 -0.46 -10.35 -26.55
C VAL A 9 0.81 -10.94 -25.94
N ASN A 10 0.67 -11.99 -25.10
CA ASN A 10 1.79 -12.54 -24.32
C ASN A 10 2.17 -13.99 -24.65
N ASN A 11 1.47 -14.64 -25.59
CA ASN A 11 1.67 -16.04 -25.97
C ASN A 11 1.69 -17.01 -24.77
N TYR A 12 0.97 -16.68 -23.68
CA TYR A 12 0.95 -17.47 -22.46
C TYR A 12 -0.47 -17.71 -21.94
N ARG A 13 -1.13 -16.71 -21.34
CA ARG A 13 -2.48 -16.82 -20.76
C ARG A 13 -3.07 -15.45 -20.48
N TRP A 14 -4.32 -15.40 -20.00
CA TRP A 14 -4.83 -14.18 -19.40
C TRP A 14 -4.02 -13.84 -18.14
N LEU A 15 -3.47 -12.62 -18.11
CA LEU A 15 -2.79 -12.04 -16.96
C LEU A 15 -3.32 -10.65 -16.70
N ARG A 16 -3.43 -10.27 -15.43
CA ARG A 16 -3.69 -8.88 -15.07
C ARG A 16 -2.48 -8.02 -15.43
N GLY A 17 -2.71 -6.98 -16.24
CA GLY A 17 -1.73 -5.93 -16.52
C GLY A 17 -1.83 -4.81 -15.47
N GLN A 18 -1.72 -3.56 -15.92
CA GLN A 18 -1.91 -2.41 -15.05
C GLN A 18 -3.38 -2.28 -14.60
N ASP A 19 -3.60 -2.03 -13.31
CA ASP A 19 -4.93 -1.88 -12.73
C ASP A 19 -4.99 -0.76 -11.69
N GLU A 20 -5.23 0.46 -12.15
CA GLU A 20 -5.50 1.59 -11.24
C GLU A 20 -6.97 1.69 -10.89
N TYR A 21 -7.83 1.18 -11.78
CA TYR A 21 -9.27 1.32 -11.63
C TYR A 21 -9.76 0.51 -10.43
N ASP A 22 -9.39 -0.77 -10.32
CA ASP A 22 -9.85 -1.59 -9.20
C ASP A 22 -9.31 -1.06 -7.87
N ASN A 23 -8.06 -0.59 -7.86
CA ASN A 23 -7.45 0.02 -6.68
C ASN A 23 -8.15 1.32 -6.26
N TRP A 24 -8.52 2.17 -7.21
CA TRP A 24 -9.32 3.37 -6.94
C TRP A 24 -10.75 3.03 -6.51
N HIS A 25 -11.39 2.09 -7.20
CA HIS A 25 -12.73 1.64 -6.91
C HIS A 25 -12.85 1.03 -5.51
N ASP A 26 -11.87 0.21 -5.10
CA ASP A 26 -11.78 -0.38 -3.77
C ASP A 26 -11.26 0.62 -2.70
N SER A 27 -11.12 1.91 -3.02
CA SER A 27 -10.68 2.95 -2.10
C SER A 27 -11.83 3.64 -1.38
N GLY A 28 -11.53 4.23 -0.21
CA GLY A 28 -12.45 5.17 0.43
C GLY A 28 -12.71 6.41 -0.41
N VAL A 29 -11.78 6.82 -1.27
CA VAL A 29 -11.88 8.06 -2.08
C VAL A 29 -12.95 7.96 -3.17
N ALA A 30 -13.17 6.75 -3.71
CA ALA A 30 -14.26 6.52 -4.66
C ALA A 30 -15.64 6.49 -3.98
N LEU A 31 -15.70 6.39 -2.65
CA LEU A 31 -16.92 6.05 -1.90
C LEU A 31 -17.62 4.81 -2.46
N ASN A 32 -16.84 3.82 -2.89
CA ASN A 32 -17.33 2.54 -3.39
C ASN A 32 -16.87 1.36 -2.51
N ALA A 33 -16.14 1.61 -1.41
CA ALA A 33 -15.59 0.56 -0.56
C ALA A 33 -15.76 0.85 0.94
N SER A 34 -16.63 0.06 1.57
CA SER A 34 -16.86 0.04 3.03
C SER A 34 -15.69 -0.50 3.85
N ARG A 35 -14.69 -1.11 3.20
CA ARG A 35 -13.55 -1.74 3.88
C ARG A 35 -12.46 -0.77 4.30
N THR A 36 -12.52 0.46 3.82
CA THR A 36 -11.50 1.49 4.07
C THR A 36 -11.27 1.71 5.57
N PHE A 37 -10.02 2.01 5.93
CA PHE A 37 -9.67 2.43 7.30
C PHE A 37 -10.12 3.86 7.58
N TYR A 38 -10.07 4.71 6.55
CA TYR A 38 -10.47 6.11 6.62
C TYR A 38 -11.52 6.40 5.55
N LEU A 39 -12.69 6.87 5.96
CA LEU A 39 -13.75 7.25 5.04
C LEU A 39 -13.67 8.77 4.79
N PRO A 40 -13.33 9.22 3.57
CA PRO A 40 -13.32 10.64 3.26
C PRO A 40 -14.76 11.18 3.20
N PRO A 41 -14.94 12.50 3.41
CA PRO A 41 -16.27 13.11 3.44
C PRO A 41 -16.91 13.21 2.04
N ASN A 42 -16.11 13.22 0.98
CA ASN A 42 -16.57 13.43 -0.39
C ASN A 42 -15.94 12.42 -1.34
N LYS A 43 -16.72 11.96 -2.32
CA LYS A 43 -16.24 11.19 -3.47
C LYS A 43 -15.29 12.05 -4.30
N ARG A 44 -14.22 11.45 -4.81
CA ARG A 44 -13.36 12.05 -5.84
C ARG A 44 -13.17 11.10 -7.01
N VAL A 45 -12.99 11.69 -8.19
CA VAL A 45 -12.64 11.01 -9.44
C VAL A 45 -11.19 11.30 -9.83
N CYS A 46 -10.66 10.57 -10.81
CA CYS A 46 -9.26 10.72 -11.23
C CYS A 46 -8.90 12.16 -11.62
N GLN A 47 -9.84 12.89 -12.24
CA GLN A 47 -9.65 14.27 -12.68
C GLN A 47 -9.47 15.24 -11.51
N ASP A 48 -10.01 14.96 -10.33
CA ASP A 48 -9.87 15.83 -9.16
C ASP A 48 -8.42 15.90 -8.67
N CYS A 49 -7.67 14.82 -8.86
CA CYS A 49 -6.25 14.74 -8.48
C CYS A 49 -5.32 15.06 -9.66
N HIS A 50 -5.58 14.53 -10.86
CA HIS A 50 -4.64 14.60 -11.98
C HIS A 50 -4.90 15.73 -12.97
N MET A 51 -6.11 16.31 -12.98
CA MET A 51 -6.50 17.37 -13.90
C MET A 51 -7.04 18.58 -13.12
N PRO A 52 -6.19 19.27 -12.33
CA PRO A 52 -6.62 20.46 -11.62
C PRO A 52 -7.10 21.54 -12.59
N LEU A 53 -7.97 22.42 -12.10
CA LEU A 53 -8.34 23.63 -12.84
C LEU A 53 -7.16 24.60 -12.85
N GLU A 54 -6.84 25.14 -14.02
CA GLU A 54 -5.81 26.16 -14.20
C GLU A 54 -6.41 27.35 -14.96
N PRO A 55 -5.94 28.59 -14.70
CA PRO A 55 -6.33 29.74 -15.50
C PRO A 55 -6.06 29.47 -16.98
N ALA A 56 -7.07 29.71 -17.80
CA ALA A 56 -6.96 29.57 -19.24
C ALA A 56 -6.10 30.69 -19.82
N THR A 57 -5.37 30.39 -20.89
CA THR A 57 -4.78 31.46 -21.70
C THR A 57 -5.88 32.22 -22.42
N LEU A 58 -5.66 33.52 -22.66
CA LEU A 58 -6.63 34.35 -23.37
C LEU A 58 -6.91 33.76 -24.76
N GLY A 59 -8.19 33.52 -25.06
CA GLY A 59 -8.63 32.96 -26.35
C GLY A 59 -8.69 31.43 -26.39
N ASP A 60 -8.43 30.72 -25.29
CA ASP A 60 -8.62 29.27 -25.22
C ASP A 60 -10.12 28.93 -25.31
N VAL A 61 -10.53 28.32 -26.41
CA VAL A 61 -11.92 27.96 -26.70
C VAL A 61 -12.46 26.82 -25.82
N ALA A 62 -11.57 26.09 -25.15
CA ALA A 62 -11.94 25.07 -24.17
C ALA A 62 -12.17 25.67 -22.77
N ALA A 63 -11.85 26.96 -22.57
CA ALA A 63 -12.02 27.62 -21.29
C ALA A 63 -13.49 27.71 -20.88
N LYS A 64 -13.75 27.36 -19.63
CA LYS A 64 -15.02 27.60 -18.95
C LYS A 64 -14.75 28.49 -17.75
N ASP A 65 -15.41 29.63 -17.68
CA ASP A 65 -15.23 30.62 -16.61
C ASP A 65 -13.75 31.03 -16.42
N GLY A 66 -13.04 31.20 -17.54
CA GLY A 66 -11.62 31.58 -17.54
C GLY A 66 -10.65 30.49 -17.10
N HIS A 67 -11.09 29.23 -16.99
CA HIS A 67 -10.26 28.11 -16.55
C HIS A 67 -10.36 26.90 -17.49
N VAL A 68 -9.31 26.08 -17.50
CA VAL A 68 -9.26 24.79 -18.19
C VAL A 68 -8.84 23.68 -17.23
N LYS A 69 -9.27 22.45 -17.53
CA LYS A 69 -8.74 21.26 -16.86
C LYS A 69 -7.37 20.95 -17.43
N SER A 70 -6.34 21.04 -16.57
CA SER A 70 -4.96 20.85 -17.00
C SER A 70 -4.71 19.44 -17.47
N HIS A 71 -4.08 19.31 -18.64
CA HIS A 71 -3.60 18.03 -19.18
C HIS A 71 -2.12 17.79 -18.89
N ARG A 72 -1.50 18.63 -18.03
CA ARG A 72 -0.15 18.37 -17.50
C ARG A 72 -0.07 17.08 -16.69
N PHE A 73 -1.21 16.61 -16.21
CA PHE A 73 -1.39 15.32 -15.54
C PHE A 73 -0.41 15.16 -14.36
N LEU A 74 -0.67 15.92 -13.29
CA LEU A 74 0.21 15.98 -12.11
C LEU A 74 0.41 14.60 -11.48
N ALA A 75 1.53 14.42 -10.77
CA ALA A 75 1.94 13.19 -10.10
C ALA A 75 2.29 11.99 -11.01
N VAL A 76 2.37 12.16 -12.34
CA VAL A 76 2.50 11.01 -13.25
C VAL A 76 3.90 10.85 -13.84
N ASN A 77 4.59 11.95 -14.16
CA ASN A 77 5.82 11.88 -14.93
C ASN A 77 6.73 13.09 -14.76
N THR A 78 7.84 12.95 -14.02
CA THR A 78 8.92 13.95 -13.96
C THR A 78 9.96 13.78 -15.06
N ALA A 79 10.08 12.57 -15.62
CA ALA A 79 11.09 12.24 -16.63
C ALA A 79 10.88 12.99 -17.95
N LEU A 80 9.67 12.99 -18.52
CA LEU A 80 9.42 13.64 -19.82
C LEU A 80 9.56 15.16 -19.77
N PRO A 81 9.01 15.88 -18.76
CA PRO A 81 9.30 17.30 -18.58
C PRO A 81 10.80 17.57 -18.43
N PHE A 82 11.54 16.73 -17.69
CA PHE A 82 12.99 16.85 -17.55
C PHE A 82 13.73 16.72 -18.88
N LEU A 83 13.41 15.71 -19.68
CA LEU A 83 13.96 15.55 -21.03
C LEU A 83 13.57 16.70 -21.98
N ARG A 84 12.58 17.51 -21.64
CA ARG A 84 12.18 18.70 -22.44
C ARG A 84 12.65 20.02 -21.82
N ASN A 85 13.41 19.96 -20.72
CA ASN A 85 13.80 21.12 -19.91
C ASN A 85 12.60 21.97 -19.40
N ASP A 86 11.46 21.32 -19.13
CA ASP A 86 10.26 21.95 -18.57
C ASP A 86 10.30 21.92 -17.03
N GLN A 87 11.12 22.81 -16.46
CA GLN A 87 11.34 22.92 -15.02
C GLN A 87 10.07 23.39 -14.26
N GLU A 88 9.17 24.10 -14.92
CA GLU A 88 7.92 24.54 -14.31
C GLU A 88 7.01 23.34 -14.01
N THR A 89 6.83 22.45 -14.98
CA THR A 89 6.00 21.25 -14.79
C THR A 89 6.62 20.33 -13.74
N ILE A 90 7.96 20.18 -13.69
CA ILE A 90 8.63 19.40 -12.63
C ILE A 90 8.30 19.96 -11.25
N LYS A 91 8.51 21.26 -11.02
CA LYS A 91 8.23 21.90 -9.72
C LYS A 91 6.77 21.74 -9.30
N ARG A 92 5.83 21.83 -10.24
CA ARG A 92 4.40 21.59 -9.97
C ARG A 92 4.12 20.15 -9.55
N ILE A 93 4.76 19.17 -10.20
CA ILE A 93 4.63 17.76 -9.85
C ILE A 93 5.24 17.49 -8.47
N GLU A 94 6.42 18.03 -8.20
CA GLU A 94 7.09 17.90 -6.89
C GLU A 94 6.25 18.49 -5.78
N ALA A 95 5.78 19.74 -5.95
CA ALA A 95 4.90 20.39 -4.99
C ALA A 95 3.61 19.59 -4.76
N PHE A 96 3.03 19.01 -5.81
CA PHE A 96 1.86 18.15 -5.66
C PHE A 96 2.18 16.87 -4.88
N LEU A 97 3.31 16.21 -5.13
CA LEU A 97 3.70 14.99 -4.41
C LEU A 97 4.00 15.29 -2.92
N GLN A 98 4.61 16.45 -2.64
CA GLN A 98 4.96 16.92 -1.30
C GLN A 98 3.78 17.49 -0.50
N ASP A 99 2.65 17.77 -1.17
CA ASP A 99 1.40 18.26 -0.55
C ASP A 99 0.63 17.13 0.16
N GLU A 100 1.21 16.61 1.24
CA GLU A 100 0.66 15.62 2.16
C GLU A 100 0.03 14.38 1.49
N LYS A 101 0.53 13.98 0.30
CA LYS A 101 0.03 12.78 -0.40
C LYS A 101 0.45 11.51 0.31
N LEU A 102 1.69 11.48 0.77
CA LEU A 102 2.25 10.45 1.65
C LEU A 102 2.92 11.11 2.86
N SER A 103 3.11 10.34 3.92
CA SER A 103 3.93 10.75 5.06
C SER A 103 4.86 9.64 5.48
N VAL A 104 5.99 10.03 6.08
CA VAL A 104 6.95 9.13 6.73
C VAL A 104 6.96 9.45 8.22
N ASP A 105 7.04 8.42 9.06
CA ASP A 105 7.12 8.57 10.50
C ASP A 105 8.06 7.52 11.10
N ILE A 106 9.09 7.97 11.80
CA ILE A 106 9.95 7.07 12.60
C ILE A 106 9.26 6.87 13.93
N PHE A 107 8.47 5.80 14.01
CA PHE A 107 7.37 5.76 14.98
C PHE A 107 7.66 4.91 16.21
N ALA A 108 8.18 3.70 16.02
CA ALA A 108 8.35 2.75 17.11
C ALA A 108 9.78 2.21 17.18
N LEU A 109 10.18 1.84 18.39
CA LEU A 109 11.47 1.23 18.69
C LEU A 109 11.27 0.04 19.61
N LYS A 110 11.98 -1.06 19.31
CA LYS A 110 12.00 -2.27 20.12
C LYS A 110 13.43 -2.75 20.34
N THR A 111 13.70 -3.31 21.51
CA THR A 111 14.93 -4.07 21.77
C THR A 111 14.58 -5.51 22.11
N GLU A 112 15.56 -6.41 22.04
CA GLU A 112 15.37 -7.83 22.35
C GLU A 112 14.88 -8.07 23.78
N LYS A 113 15.17 -7.13 24.70
CA LYS A 113 14.77 -7.21 26.11
C LYS A 113 13.33 -6.77 26.35
N MET A 114 12.70 -6.10 25.38
CA MET A 114 11.37 -5.52 25.53
C MET A 114 10.26 -6.48 25.09
N LYS A 115 9.22 -6.59 25.91
CA LYS A 115 8.00 -7.31 25.54
C LYS A 115 7.20 -6.56 24.47
N GLU A 116 7.05 -5.25 24.66
CA GLU A 116 6.29 -4.35 23.80
C GLU A 116 7.19 -3.24 23.25
N PRO A 117 6.96 -2.77 22.02
CA PRO A 117 7.70 -1.64 21.47
C PRO A 117 7.33 -0.33 22.20
N VAL A 118 8.30 0.57 22.26
CA VAL A 118 8.04 1.97 22.58
C VAL A 118 7.55 2.66 21.32
N MET A 119 6.35 3.21 21.35
CA MET A 119 5.72 3.91 20.23
C MET A 119 5.81 5.43 20.39
N ALA A 120 5.56 6.18 19.32
CA ALA A 120 5.65 7.64 19.28
C ALA A 120 6.99 8.17 19.82
N ILE A 121 8.08 7.57 19.35
CA ILE A 121 9.43 7.78 19.90
C ILE A 121 9.93 9.23 19.76
N ASN A 122 9.40 10.00 18.80
CA ASN A 122 9.69 11.42 18.64
C ASN A 122 9.21 12.30 19.82
N HIS A 123 8.25 11.83 20.61
CA HIS A 123 7.78 12.53 21.82
C HIS A 123 8.45 12.03 23.10
N ALA A 124 9.31 11.02 22.97
CA ALA A 124 9.87 10.31 24.10
C ALA A 124 11.32 10.78 24.34
N LYS A 125 11.66 11.06 25.61
CA LYS A 125 13.06 11.24 26.03
C LYS A 125 13.71 9.87 26.18
N LEU A 126 13.94 9.21 25.04
CA LEU A 126 14.51 7.86 25.03
C LEU A 126 16.02 7.93 25.14
N LEU A 127 16.53 7.07 26.01
CA LEU A 127 17.95 6.79 26.15
C LEU A 127 18.18 5.42 25.52
N LEU A 128 19.02 5.35 24.49
CA LEU A 128 19.46 4.11 23.87
C LEU A 128 20.61 3.51 24.67
N THR A 129 20.62 2.19 24.87
CA THR A 129 21.77 1.53 25.47
C THR A 129 22.86 1.35 24.42
N ALA A 130 24.06 1.87 24.69
CA ALA A 130 25.22 1.64 23.84
C ALA A 130 25.52 0.13 23.70
N GLY A 131 25.72 -0.34 22.47
CA GLY A 131 25.97 -1.75 22.14
C GLY A 131 24.73 -2.66 22.11
N GLU A 132 23.52 -2.14 22.38
CA GLU A 132 22.29 -2.94 22.29
C GLU A 132 21.78 -3.02 20.84
N LYS A 133 21.29 -4.20 20.44
CA LYS A 133 20.59 -4.37 19.17
C LYS A 133 19.17 -3.83 19.30
N ILE A 134 18.81 -2.94 18.38
CA ILE A 134 17.48 -2.33 18.32
C ILE A 134 16.86 -2.50 16.95
N THR A 135 15.54 -2.49 16.93
CA THR A 135 14.70 -2.41 15.73
C THR A 135 13.92 -1.10 15.78
N VAL A 136 13.96 -0.34 14.69
CA VAL A 136 13.21 0.90 14.50
C VAL A 136 12.22 0.71 13.37
N ASP A 137 10.96 1.00 13.65
CA ASP A 137 9.89 0.90 12.66
C ASP A 137 9.61 2.27 12.04
N VAL A 138 9.79 2.33 10.73
CA VAL A 138 9.46 3.49 9.90
C VAL A 138 8.14 3.20 9.18
N VAL A 139 7.15 4.05 9.43
CA VAL A 139 5.81 3.94 8.86
C VAL A 139 5.71 4.87 7.66
N VAL A 140 5.30 4.33 6.52
CA VAL A 140 4.95 5.12 5.33
C VAL A 140 3.47 5.03 5.10
N ARG A 141 2.79 6.16 5.13
CA ARG A 141 1.34 6.22 4.94
C ARG A 141 0.96 6.83 3.61
N ASN A 142 0.01 6.19 2.94
CA ASN A 142 -0.73 6.80 1.83
C ASN A 142 -1.95 7.56 2.37
N LYS A 143 -1.87 8.90 2.38
CA LYS A 143 -2.91 9.80 2.90
C LYS A 143 -3.83 10.33 1.80
N GLY A 144 -3.27 10.61 0.62
CA GLY A 144 -3.93 11.40 -0.41
C GLY A 144 -3.98 10.77 -1.80
N VAL A 145 -3.36 9.59 -2.01
CA VAL A 145 -3.45 8.88 -3.29
C VAL A 145 -4.70 8.01 -3.29
N GLY A 146 -5.57 8.24 -4.26
CA GLY A 146 -6.87 7.54 -4.36
C GLY A 146 -6.77 6.08 -4.81
N HIS A 147 -5.59 5.63 -5.22
CA HIS A 147 -5.22 4.25 -5.55
C HIS A 147 -3.93 3.90 -4.80
N THR A 148 -3.25 2.83 -5.20
CA THR A 148 -1.98 2.42 -4.60
C THR A 148 -0.84 3.41 -4.86
N PHE A 149 0.10 3.56 -3.93
CA PHE A 149 1.39 4.22 -4.17
C PHE A 149 2.55 3.19 -4.19
N PRO A 150 3.46 3.25 -5.18
CA PRO A 150 3.28 3.96 -6.43
C PRO A 150 2.07 3.41 -7.19
N GLY A 151 1.52 4.26 -8.05
CA GLY A 151 0.59 3.83 -9.08
C GLY A 151 1.23 4.01 -10.44
N GLY A 152 0.52 3.61 -11.48
CA GLY A 152 1.00 3.71 -12.84
C GLY A 152 1.82 2.48 -13.24
N THR A 153 2.97 2.75 -13.85
CA THR A 153 3.93 1.75 -14.32
C THR A 153 4.85 1.34 -13.19
N ASN A 154 4.30 0.65 -12.18
CA ASN A 154 5.04 0.27 -10.97
C ASN A 154 6.23 -0.67 -11.23
N ASP A 155 6.28 -1.29 -12.40
CA ASP A 155 7.38 -2.11 -12.88
C ASP A 155 8.61 -1.30 -13.29
N SER A 156 8.42 -0.03 -13.69
CA SER A 156 9.50 0.86 -14.08
C SER A 156 9.68 2.05 -13.14
N ASN A 157 8.64 2.51 -12.45
CA ASN A 157 8.78 3.54 -11.42
C ASN A 157 9.63 2.99 -10.26
N GLU A 158 10.35 3.88 -9.58
CA GLU A 158 11.15 3.51 -8.42
C GLU A 158 10.84 4.45 -7.26
N GLY A 159 10.09 3.96 -6.28
CA GLY A 159 9.94 4.59 -4.98
C GLY A 159 10.70 3.77 -3.93
N TRP A 160 11.31 4.42 -2.94
CA TRP A 160 12.02 3.72 -1.86
C TRP A 160 12.14 4.58 -0.61
N LEU A 161 12.42 3.91 0.52
CA LEU A 161 12.89 4.57 1.73
C LEU A 161 14.42 4.60 1.75
N GLU A 162 14.95 5.80 1.92
CA GLU A 162 16.29 5.98 2.45
C GLU A 162 16.20 6.11 3.97
N PHE A 163 17.03 5.36 4.69
CA PHE A 163 17.14 5.44 6.15
C PHE A 163 18.60 5.56 6.55
N SER A 164 18.93 6.58 7.33
CA SER A 164 20.28 6.88 7.74
C SER A 164 20.41 7.13 9.25
N LEU A 165 21.59 6.78 9.73
CA LEU A 165 22.07 7.02 11.09
C LEU A 165 23.11 8.13 11.02
N VAL A 166 22.87 9.23 11.73
CA VAL A 166 23.72 10.42 11.70
C VAL A 166 24.21 10.72 13.12
N ASP A 167 25.51 10.94 13.28
CA ASP A 167 26.08 11.36 14.56
C ASP A 167 25.80 12.84 14.88
N GLU A 168 26.30 13.32 16.02
CA GLU A 168 26.12 14.71 16.46
C GLU A 168 26.92 15.71 15.61
N GLU A 169 27.95 15.26 14.91
CA GLU A 169 28.78 16.06 13.99
C GLU A 169 28.19 16.14 12.57
N GLY A 170 27.15 15.34 12.28
CA GLY A 170 26.48 15.29 10.98
C GLY A 170 27.02 14.21 10.03
N HIS A 171 27.93 13.35 10.48
CA HIS A 171 28.45 12.25 9.67
C HIS A 171 27.45 11.10 9.60
N THR A 172 27.28 10.53 8.40
CA THR A 172 26.43 9.36 8.20
C THR A 172 27.17 8.08 8.56
N LEU A 173 26.74 7.44 9.65
CA LEU A 173 27.33 6.21 10.20
C LEU A 173 26.88 4.95 9.46
N ALA A 174 25.63 4.94 9.00
CA ALA A 174 25.05 3.89 8.17
C ALA A 174 23.91 4.45 7.33
N MET A 175 23.68 3.84 6.18
CA MET A 175 22.58 4.21 5.29
C MET A 175 22.09 3.00 4.49
N SER A 176 20.77 2.85 4.39
CA SER A 176 20.09 1.99 3.42
C SER A 176 19.34 2.86 2.43
N GLY A 177 19.22 2.41 1.17
CA GLY A 177 18.50 3.16 0.15
C GLY A 177 19.31 4.26 -0.54
N LYS A 178 20.64 4.17 -0.51
CA LYS A 178 21.52 5.09 -1.26
C LYS A 178 21.46 4.81 -2.76
N ILE A 179 21.61 5.87 -3.55
CA ILE A 179 21.96 5.73 -4.97
C ILE A 179 23.47 5.52 -5.05
N ASN A 180 23.90 4.46 -5.73
CA ASN A 180 25.31 4.17 -5.94
C ASN A 180 25.89 5.07 -7.05
N ASP A 181 27.21 5.11 -7.17
CA ASP A 181 27.93 5.95 -8.14
C ASP A 181 27.53 5.66 -9.61
N ASP A 182 26.98 4.48 -9.89
CA ASP A 182 26.46 4.08 -11.21
C ASP A 182 25.01 4.53 -11.48
N GLY A 183 24.37 5.20 -10.51
CA GLY A 183 22.99 5.66 -10.57
C GLY A 183 21.94 4.61 -10.17
N HIS A 184 22.36 3.37 -9.87
CA HIS A 184 21.47 2.30 -9.42
C HIS A 184 21.20 2.41 -7.92
N LEU A 185 19.97 2.09 -7.52
CA LEU A 185 19.57 2.04 -6.12
C LEU A 185 20.22 0.85 -5.41
N ASP A 186 20.59 1.04 -4.14
CA ASP A 186 20.92 -0.03 -3.18
C ASP A 186 19.96 -1.22 -3.33
N ALA A 187 20.50 -2.38 -3.67
CA ALA A 187 19.72 -3.59 -3.89
C ALA A 187 18.97 -4.07 -2.64
N MET A 188 19.42 -3.67 -1.43
CA MET A 188 18.81 -4.01 -0.14
C MET A 188 17.86 -2.93 0.38
N ALA A 189 17.60 -1.88 -0.39
CA ALA A 189 16.68 -0.81 -0.04
C ALA A 189 15.25 -1.32 0.15
N HIS A 190 14.50 -0.62 0.99
CA HIS A 190 13.07 -0.83 1.10
C HIS A 190 12.36 -0.16 -0.08
N VAL A 191 11.99 -0.93 -1.10
CA VAL A 191 11.42 -0.42 -2.35
C VAL A 191 9.91 -0.56 -2.45
N PHE A 192 9.27 0.48 -2.99
CA PHE A 192 7.90 0.48 -3.46
C PHE A 192 7.91 0.40 -4.99
N LYS A 193 7.79 -0.83 -5.50
CA LYS A 193 7.70 -1.14 -6.94
C LYS A 193 7.15 -2.55 -7.14
N VAL A 194 6.90 -2.91 -8.39
CA VAL A 194 6.59 -4.27 -8.81
C VAL A 194 7.81 -4.86 -9.50
N LEU A 195 8.17 -6.09 -9.16
CA LEU A 195 9.21 -6.83 -9.87
C LEU A 195 8.58 -8.01 -10.61
N ILE A 196 8.78 -8.06 -11.92
CA ILE A 196 8.20 -9.05 -12.83
C ILE A 196 9.32 -9.78 -13.57
N LEU A 197 9.15 -11.09 -13.78
CA LEU A 197 10.04 -11.94 -14.54
C LEU A 197 9.40 -12.40 -15.84
N ASP A 198 10.25 -12.69 -16.83
CA ASP A 198 9.90 -13.46 -18.01
C ASP A 198 9.88 -14.99 -17.71
N LYS A 199 9.49 -15.77 -18.71
CA LYS A 199 9.45 -17.25 -18.64
C LYS A 199 10.82 -17.92 -18.37
N HIS A 200 11.92 -17.17 -18.50
CA HIS A 200 13.28 -17.62 -18.25
C HIS A 200 13.82 -17.14 -16.89
N GLY A 201 12.99 -16.47 -16.08
CA GLY A 201 13.38 -15.92 -14.79
C GLY A 201 14.24 -14.68 -14.88
N LYS A 202 14.25 -13.98 -16.03
CA LYS A 202 14.95 -12.70 -16.17
C LYS A 202 14.00 -11.54 -15.82
N PRO A 203 14.48 -10.54 -15.07
CA PRO A 203 13.70 -9.33 -14.80
C PRO A 203 13.29 -8.59 -16.06
N ILE A 204 12.04 -8.15 -16.09
CA ILE A 204 11.50 -7.31 -17.15
C ILE A 204 11.75 -5.86 -16.80
N HIS A 205 12.68 -5.22 -17.52
CA HIS A 205 12.97 -3.81 -17.36
C HIS A 205 12.37 -2.95 -18.48
N LYS A 206 12.25 -3.50 -19.71
CA LYS A 206 11.87 -2.73 -20.91
C LYS A 206 10.36 -2.49 -21.05
N ARG A 207 9.57 -2.97 -20.10
CA ARG A 207 8.09 -2.97 -20.15
C ARG A 207 7.50 -3.68 -21.37
N ASN A 208 8.20 -4.72 -21.84
CA ASN A 208 7.77 -5.63 -22.88
C ASN A 208 6.65 -6.53 -22.36
N ALA A 209 5.40 -6.08 -22.53
CA ALA A 209 4.21 -6.76 -22.01
C ALA A 209 4.07 -8.20 -22.52
N GLN A 210 4.56 -8.48 -23.72
CA GLN A 210 4.51 -9.82 -24.32
C GLN A 210 5.34 -10.86 -23.58
N ASP A 211 6.32 -10.44 -22.78
CA ASP A 211 7.21 -11.36 -22.05
C ASP A 211 6.85 -11.48 -20.56
N ILE A 212 5.84 -10.72 -20.09
CA ILE A 212 5.36 -10.78 -18.70
C ILE A 212 4.87 -12.19 -18.38
N HIS A 213 5.46 -12.80 -17.36
CA HIS A 213 5.15 -14.18 -16.98
C HIS A 213 4.72 -14.30 -15.51
N VAL A 214 5.52 -13.78 -14.57
CA VAL A 214 5.22 -13.89 -13.13
C VAL A 214 5.73 -12.70 -12.33
N THR A 215 4.96 -12.30 -11.31
CA THR A 215 5.37 -11.25 -10.37
C THR A 215 6.12 -11.87 -9.19
N VAL A 216 7.30 -11.34 -8.86
CA VAL A 216 8.11 -11.75 -7.68
C VAL A 216 7.55 -11.12 -6.41
N PHE A 217 7.30 -9.82 -6.47
CA PHE A 217 6.65 -9.04 -5.43
C PHE A 217 5.97 -7.80 -6.05
N ALA A 218 4.95 -7.29 -5.36
CA ALA A 218 4.26 -6.06 -5.69
C ALA A 218 4.11 -5.23 -4.41
N ASN A 219 5.08 -4.35 -4.17
CA ASN A 219 5.13 -3.57 -2.94
C ASN A 219 4.57 -2.19 -3.20
N VAL A 220 3.33 -2.03 -2.79
CA VAL A 220 2.55 -0.81 -2.97
C VAL A 220 1.73 -0.54 -1.71
N ILE A 221 1.48 0.73 -1.43
CA ILE A 221 0.72 1.20 -0.27
C ILE A 221 -0.69 1.54 -0.74
N GLY A 222 -1.68 0.77 -0.28
CA GLY A 222 -3.09 1.00 -0.59
C GLY A 222 -3.61 2.36 -0.12
N PRO A 223 -4.72 2.86 -0.69
CA PRO A 223 -5.32 4.13 -0.31
C PRO A 223 -5.79 4.10 1.15
N GLY A 224 -5.34 5.06 1.96
CA GLY A 224 -5.66 5.10 3.38
C GLY A 224 -5.02 4.00 4.22
N THR A 225 -4.02 3.28 3.68
CA THR A 225 -3.24 2.29 4.43
C THR A 225 -1.83 2.79 4.72
N ALA A 226 -1.08 1.97 5.46
CA ALA A 226 0.31 2.21 5.77
C ALA A 226 1.14 0.95 5.53
N ASP A 227 2.43 1.16 5.34
CA ASP A 227 3.46 0.15 5.17
C ASP A 227 4.57 0.37 6.21
N ILE A 228 5.24 -0.70 6.64
CA ILE A 228 6.28 -0.63 7.67
C ILE A 228 7.60 -1.19 7.13
N ALA A 229 8.67 -0.43 7.35
CA ALA A 229 10.04 -0.89 7.20
C ALA A 229 10.68 -1.03 8.58
N HIS A 230 11.19 -2.22 8.90
CA HIS A 230 11.89 -2.47 10.16
C HIS A 230 13.40 -2.35 9.94
N TYR A 231 14.04 -1.34 10.51
CA TYR A 231 15.50 -1.17 10.43
C TYR A 231 16.16 -1.69 11.70
N GLU A 232 17.11 -2.62 11.54
CA GLU A 232 17.83 -3.24 12.65
C GLU A 232 19.29 -2.80 12.65
N PHE A 233 19.79 -2.38 13.81
CA PHE A 233 21.20 -2.06 14.01
C PHE A 233 21.61 -2.20 15.47
N THR A 234 22.92 -2.31 15.68
CA THR A 234 23.51 -2.25 17.03
C THR A 234 23.85 -0.80 17.31
N VAL A 235 23.34 -0.24 18.41
CA VAL A 235 23.68 1.12 18.83
C VAL A 235 25.20 1.20 19.05
N PRO A 236 25.92 2.11 18.40
CA PRO A 236 27.37 2.14 18.54
C PRO A 236 27.82 2.49 19.96
N LYS A 237 28.95 1.92 20.39
CA LYS A 237 29.48 2.13 21.74
C LYS A 237 30.16 3.49 21.90
N GLU A 238 30.74 3.96 20.80
CA GLU A 238 31.52 5.19 20.69
C GLU A 238 30.64 6.43 20.81
N LEU A 239 29.35 6.31 20.47
CA LEU A 239 28.34 7.37 20.67
C LEU A 239 27.87 7.50 22.12
N SER A 240 28.46 6.79 23.09
CA SER A 240 28.06 6.94 24.50
C SER A 240 28.15 8.39 24.96
N GLY A 241 27.02 8.94 25.43
CA GLY A 241 26.89 10.33 25.85
C GLY A 241 26.65 11.32 24.70
N GLN A 242 26.51 10.83 23.46
CA GLN A 242 26.24 11.63 22.27
C GLN A 242 24.80 11.44 21.79
N THR A 243 24.41 12.30 20.86
CA THR A 243 23.14 12.22 20.16
C THR A 243 23.27 11.39 18.88
N LEU A 244 22.40 10.39 18.72
CA LEU A 244 22.20 9.67 17.46
C LEU A 244 20.91 10.17 16.79
N THR A 245 21.03 10.65 15.56
CA THR A 245 19.90 11.11 14.76
C THR A 245 19.52 10.05 13.73
N LEU A 246 18.25 9.63 13.76
CA LEU A 246 17.64 8.74 12.78
C LEU A 246 16.91 9.58 11.74
N ARG A 247 17.21 9.39 10.46
CA ARG A 247 16.52 10.09 9.37
C ARG A 247 15.92 9.08 8.40
N ALA A 248 14.69 9.33 7.99
CA ALA A 248 13.97 8.54 6.99
C ALA A 248 13.42 9.47 5.89
N ARG A 249 13.63 9.10 4.62
CA ARG A 249 13.17 9.87 3.46
C ARG A 249 12.47 8.96 2.47
N LEU A 250 11.25 9.30 2.07
CA LEU A 250 10.53 8.65 0.98
C LEU A 250 10.90 9.34 -0.33
N LEU A 251 11.67 8.64 -1.15
CA LEU A 251 12.18 9.12 -2.41
C LEU A 251 11.45 8.43 -3.57
N TRP A 252 11.30 9.14 -4.69
CA TRP A 252 10.66 8.61 -5.88
C TRP A 252 11.28 9.19 -7.15
N ARG A 253 11.50 8.33 -8.15
CA ARG A 253 11.82 8.76 -9.52
C ARG A 253 10.93 8.08 -10.55
N LYS A 254 10.62 8.85 -11.61
CA LYS A 254 9.95 8.31 -12.78
C LYS A 254 10.96 7.56 -13.63
N PHE A 255 10.79 6.25 -13.72
CA PHE A 255 11.71 5.29 -14.35
C PHE A 255 12.99 5.02 -13.54
N ASP A 256 13.26 3.74 -13.30
CA ASP A 256 14.50 3.28 -12.69
C ASP A 256 15.69 3.46 -13.64
N ARG A 257 16.90 3.35 -13.06
CA ARG A 257 18.14 3.54 -13.82
C ARG A 257 18.24 2.58 -15.00
N LYS A 258 17.90 1.30 -14.83
CA LYS A 258 17.95 0.28 -15.88
C LYS A 258 17.05 0.62 -17.07
N TYR A 259 15.85 1.13 -16.82
CA TYR A 259 14.97 1.56 -17.89
C TYR A 259 15.53 2.76 -18.64
N THR A 260 16.09 3.72 -17.91
CA THR A 260 16.68 4.94 -18.49
C THR A 260 17.90 4.62 -19.36
N GLU A 261 18.79 3.74 -18.89
CA GLU A 261 19.92 3.22 -19.65
C GLU A 261 19.46 2.50 -20.92
N PHE A 262 18.42 1.66 -20.82
CA PHE A 262 17.85 0.99 -21.98
C PHE A 262 17.32 2.01 -23.01
N ALA A 263 16.49 2.97 -22.58
CA ALA A 263 15.88 3.95 -23.46
C ALA A 263 16.93 4.82 -24.15
N PHE A 264 17.93 5.29 -23.40
CA PHE A 264 19.03 6.10 -23.91
C PHE A 264 19.88 5.33 -24.92
N ASN A 265 20.28 4.10 -24.61
CA ASN A 265 21.11 3.28 -25.50
C ASN A 265 20.35 2.80 -26.75
N ALA A 266 19.04 2.57 -26.66
CA ALA A 266 18.22 2.15 -27.78
C ALA A 266 17.90 3.29 -28.76
N ASN A 267 17.94 4.55 -28.32
CA ASN A 267 17.61 5.70 -29.16
C ASN A 267 18.43 6.95 -28.80
N ARG A 268 19.75 6.92 -29.05
CA ARG A 268 20.66 8.04 -28.75
C ARG A 268 20.22 9.37 -29.39
N GLU A 269 19.66 9.34 -30.59
CA GLU A 269 19.14 10.52 -31.29
C GLU A 269 18.04 11.24 -30.50
N GLY A 270 17.14 10.47 -29.85
CA GLY A 270 16.09 11.00 -28.99
C GLY A 270 16.60 11.69 -27.73
N PHE A 271 17.88 11.48 -27.39
CA PHE A 271 18.55 12.03 -26.21
C PHE A 271 19.77 12.88 -26.57
N LYS A 272 19.87 13.38 -27.82
CA LYS A 272 21.03 14.12 -28.35
C LYS A 272 21.54 15.31 -27.52
N GLN A 273 20.75 15.81 -26.57
CA GLN A 273 21.14 16.89 -25.65
C GLN A 273 21.92 16.39 -24.42
N PHE A 274 22.06 15.07 -24.25
CA PHE A 274 22.79 14.44 -23.16
C PHE A 274 23.93 13.60 -23.75
N ASP A 275 25.15 13.86 -23.28
CA ASP A 275 26.33 13.08 -23.66
C ASP A 275 26.33 11.68 -23.00
N GLU A 276 25.77 11.62 -21.79
CA GLU A 276 25.66 10.42 -20.97
C GLU A 276 24.19 10.12 -20.61
N VAL A 277 23.95 8.96 -19.98
CA VAL A 277 22.60 8.59 -19.55
C VAL A 277 22.08 9.67 -18.59
N PRO A 278 20.94 10.32 -18.86
CA PRO A 278 20.45 11.40 -18.02
C PRO A 278 20.11 10.91 -16.61
N GLU A 279 20.54 11.67 -15.60
CA GLU A 279 20.10 11.48 -14.21
C GLU A 279 18.70 12.07 -14.04
N LEU A 280 17.69 11.21 -14.08
CA LEU A 280 16.29 11.64 -13.93
C LEU A 280 16.03 12.20 -12.52
N PRO A 281 15.13 13.20 -12.38
CA PRO A 281 14.85 13.81 -11.09
C PRO A 281 14.35 12.81 -10.05
N ILE A 282 14.92 12.91 -8.84
CA ILE A 282 14.45 12.21 -7.64
C ILE A 282 13.71 13.21 -6.78
N THR A 283 12.43 12.96 -6.54
CA THR A 283 11.58 13.77 -5.68
C THR A 283 11.58 13.17 -4.27
N GLU A 284 11.96 13.97 -3.28
CA GLU A 284 11.68 13.67 -1.87
C GLU A 284 10.21 14.01 -1.58
N ILE A 285 9.40 12.99 -1.35
CA ILE A 285 7.96 13.13 -1.12
C ILE A 285 7.67 13.55 0.32
N ALA A 286 8.35 12.90 1.26
CA ALA A 286 8.21 13.16 2.70
C ALA A 286 9.44 12.65 3.44
N SER A 287 9.70 13.22 4.60
CA SER A 287 10.79 12.79 5.48
C SER A 287 10.42 12.95 6.95
N ALA A 288 11.15 12.23 7.80
CA ALA A 288 11.04 12.32 9.25
C ALA A 288 12.43 12.17 9.88
N GLU A 289 12.62 12.83 11.02
CA GLU A 289 13.86 12.78 11.78
C GLU A 289 13.55 12.66 13.27
N VAL A 290 14.32 11.83 13.98
CA VAL A 290 14.24 11.66 15.43
C VAL A 290 15.64 11.56 16.00
N SER A 291 15.97 12.46 16.93
CA SER A 291 17.24 12.43 17.68
C SER A 291 17.05 11.72 19.02
N LEU A 292 17.94 10.78 19.31
CA LEU A 292 17.92 9.93 20.49
C LEU A 292 19.26 10.04 21.22
N GLN A 293 19.22 10.10 22.55
CA GLN A 293 20.44 10.15 23.36
C GLN A 293 20.96 8.72 23.58
N VAL A 294 22.27 8.51 23.52
CA VAL A 294 22.89 7.20 23.79
C VAL A 294 23.54 7.21 25.18
N ASP A 295 23.20 6.25 26.04
CA ASP A 295 23.73 6.12 27.40
C ASP A 295 24.28 4.69 27.65
N THR A 296 25.23 4.59 28.57
CA THR A 296 25.81 3.34 29.07
C THR A 296 25.23 2.92 30.42
N ARG A 297 24.54 3.81 31.14
CA ARG A 297 24.09 3.56 32.53
C ARG A 297 22.57 3.47 32.63
N ASN A 298 22.08 2.24 32.50
CA ASN A 298 20.74 1.82 32.95
C ASN A 298 19.57 2.64 32.35
N PRO A 299 19.38 2.62 31.01
CA PRO A 299 18.33 3.41 30.39
C PRO A 299 16.95 2.87 30.79
N LYS A 300 16.16 3.72 31.43
CA LYS A 300 14.70 3.55 31.42
C LYS A 300 14.20 4.23 30.15
N LEU A 301 13.85 3.46 29.12
CA LEU A 301 12.99 4.00 28.08
C LEU A 301 11.69 4.42 28.76
N ALA A 302 11.48 5.73 28.93
CA ALA A 302 10.19 6.24 29.34
C ALA A 302 9.17 5.83 28.27
N ASN A 303 8.00 5.36 28.69
CA ASN A 303 6.93 5.04 27.76
C ASN A 303 6.67 6.27 26.88
N GLY A 304 6.91 6.15 25.57
CA GLY A 304 6.56 7.13 24.54
C GLY A 304 5.05 7.31 24.48
N THR A 305 4.52 7.97 25.50
CA THR A 305 3.10 8.09 25.77
C THR A 305 2.76 9.54 25.76
N THR A 306 2.41 10.02 24.58
CA THR A 306 1.65 11.25 24.45
C THR A 306 0.23 11.04 24.98
N LYS A 307 -0.31 12.02 25.70
CA LYS A 307 -1.75 12.09 26.02
C LYS A 307 -2.51 12.97 25.03
N ASN A 308 -1.82 13.53 24.03
CA ASN A 308 -2.43 14.40 23.04
C ASN A 308 -3.40 13.58 22.18
N PRO A 309 -4.72 13.89 22.22
CA PRO A 309 -5.70 13.16 21.44
C PRO A 309 -5.48 13.26 19.93
N SER A 310 -4.76 14.25 19.40
CA SER A 310 -4.49 14.37 17.95
C SER A 310 -3.55 13.28 17.42
N GLU A 311 -2.73 12.67 18.29
CA GLU A 311 -1.72 11.69 17.90
C GLU A 311 -2.30 10.31 17.57
N TRP A 312 -3.60 10.10 17.81
CA TRP A 312 -4.27 8.82 17.58
C TRP A 312 -4.05 8.29 16.16
N VAL A 313 -3.96 9.18 15.16
CA VAL A 313 -3.78 8.83 13.75
C VAL A 313 -2.48 8.05 13.54
N ARG A 314 -1.38 8.45 14.19
CA ARG A 314 -0.08 7.79 14.06
C ARG A 314 -0.09 6.37 14.61
N TYR A 315 -0.72 6.16 15.78
CA TYR A 315 -0.96 4.83 16.34
C TYR A 315 -1.87 4.00 15.43
N ASN A 316 -2.89 4.62 14.84
CA ASN A 316 -3.78 3.94 13.93
C ASN A 316 -3.04 3.48 12.66
N ASP A 317 -2.14 4.31 12.12
CA ASP A 317 -1.36 3.98 10.92
C ASP A 317 -0.36 2.87 11.16
N TYR A 318 0.35 2.94 12.29
CA TYR A 318 1.22 1.86 12.72
C TYR A 318 0.43 0.55 12.91
N GLY A 319 -0.74 0.62 13.56
CA GLY A 319 -1.62 -0.53 13.71
C GLY A 319 -2.12 -1.09 12.38
N ILE A 320 -2.43 -0.24 11.40
CA ILE A 320 -2.82 -0.65 10.04
C ILE A 320 -1.67 -1.37 9.35
N GLY A 321 -0.45 -0.83 9.41
CA GLY A 321 0.74 -1.47 8.85
C GLY A 321 0.99 -2.85 9.46
N LEU A 322 1.03 -2.94 10.79
CA LEU A 322 1.21 -4.20 11.52
C LEU A 322 0.09 -5.20 11.20
N LEU A 323 -1.15 -4.72 11.08
CA LEU A 323 -2.25 -5.54 10.63
C LEU A 323 -1.93 -6.05 9.23
N LEU A 324 -1.59 -5.23 8.24
CA LEU A 324 -1.30 -5.73 6.89
C LEU A 324 -0.13 -6.73 6.82
N GLU A 325 0.87 -6.61 7.67
CA GLU A 325 1.98 -7.57 7.79
C GLU A 325 1.57 -8.92 8.42
N GLY A 326 0.51 -8.93 9.22
CA GLY A 326 0.03 -10.12 9.92
C GLY A 326 0.26 -10.09 11.44
N ASP A 327 0.94 -9.08 11.98
CA ASP A 327 1.13 -8.94 13.43
C ASP A 327 -0.13 -8.40 14.11
N THR A 328 -1.10 -9.28 14.32
CA THR A 328 -2.39 -8.94 14.95
C THR A 328 -2.22 -8.49 16.40
N ARG A 329 -1.22 -9.01 17.13
CA ARG A 329 -0.95 -8.61 18.51
C ARG A 329 -0.42 -7.18 18.57
N GLY A 330 0.61 -6.85 17.77
CA GLY A 330 1.13 -5.49 17.70
C GLY A 330 0.07 -4.50 17.22
N ALA A 331 -0.70 -4.88 16.20
CA ALA A 331 -1.82 -4.08 15.70
C ALA A 331 -2.88 -3.82 16.77
N ALA A 332 -3.28 -4.84 17.54
CA ALA A 332 -4.22 -4.67 18.64
C ALA A 332 -3.68 -3.70 19.69
N GLY A 333 -2.41 -3.81 20.09
CA GLY A 333 -1.77 -2.88 21.03
C GLY A 333 -1.80 -1.43 20.53
N ALA A 334 -1.56 -1.21 19.24
CA ALA A 334 -1.63 0.12 18.62
C ALA A 334 -3.07 0.66 18.58
N PHE A 335 -4.05 -0.15 18.18
CA PHE A 335 -5.47 0.26 18.14
C PHE A 335 -6.09 0.45 19.53
N GLU A 336 -5.65 -0.30 20.55
CA GLU A 336 -6.02 -0.02 21.93
C GLU A 336 -5.54 1.37 22.37
N ARG A 337 -4.39 1.83 21.87
CA ARG A 337 -3.91 3.18 22.14
C ARG A 337 -4.79 4.23 21.46
N VAL A 338 -5.26 3.96 20.23
CA VAL A 338 -6.27 4.80 19.55
C VAL A 338 -7.51 4.94 20.41
N LEU A 339 -8.09 3.83 20.87
CA LEU A 339 -9.28 3.83 21.72
C LEU A 339 -9.06 4.58 23.04
N LYS A 340 -7.86 4.50 23.63
CA LYS A 340 -7.51 5.26 24.86
C LYS A 340 -7.37 6.76 24.61
N LEU A 341 -6.84 7.17 23.46
CA LEU A 341 -6.62 8.59 23.12
C LEU A 341 -7.91 9.27 22.62
N ARG A 342 -8.73 8.52 21.89
CA ARG A 342 -9.98 8.97 21.28
C ARG A 342 -11.09 7.93 21.49
N PRO A 343 -11.66 7.85 22.71
CA PRO A 343 -12.75 6.92 23.01
C PRO A 343 -14.06 7.28 22.29
N ASP A 344 -14.14 8.47 21.73
CA ASP A 344 -15.27 9.01 20.96
C ASP A 344 -15.23 8.62 19.47
N LEU A 345 -14.15 8.03 18.99
CA LEU A 345 -13.97 7.62 17.60
C LEU A 345 -14.23 6.14 17.40
N ILE A 346 -14.80 5.79 16.24
CA ILE A 346 -15.00 4.37 15.91
C ILE A 346 -13.72 3.69 15.42
N GLU A 347 -12.71 4.43 14.96
CA GLU A 347 -11.50 3.89 14.35
C GLU A 347 -10.76 2.91 15.28
N GLY A 348 -10.66 3.21 16.58
CA GLY A 348 -10.08 2.31 17.57
C GLY A 348 -10.84 0.97 17.69
N PRO A 349 -12.11 0.96 18.15
CA PRO A 349 -12.86 -0.28 18.29
C PRO A 349 -13.12 -0.99 16.95
N LEU A 350 -13.32 -0.27 15.84
CA LEU A 350 -13.51 -0.88 14.52
C LEU A 350 -12.26 -1.63 14.06
N ASN A 351 -11.08 -1.05 14.24
CA ASN A 351 -9.85 -1.71 13.84
C ASN A 351 -9.49 -2.86 14.79
N LEU A 352 -9.82 -2.76 16.09
CA LEU A 352 -9.77 -3.90 17.01
C LEU A 352 -10.73 -5.03 16.59
N ALA A 353 -11.92 -4.71 16.07
CA ALA A 353 -12.84 -5.69 15.51
C ALA A 353 -12.25 -6.36 14.26
N LYS A 354 -11.67 -5.59 13.33
CA LYS A 354 -10.97 -6.13 12.13
C LYS A 354 -9.82 -7.07 12.53
N THR A 355 -9.03 -6.70 13.55
CA THR A 355 -7.97 -7.55 14.09
C THR A 355 -8.53 -8.83 14.70
N ALA A 356 -9.57 -8.73 15.54
CA ALA A 356 -10.20 -9.86 16.20
C ALA A 356 -10.88 -10.83 15.22
N VAL A 357 -11.46 -10.34 14.11
CA VAL A 357 -11.97 -11.18 13.02
C VAL A 357 -10.84 -12.03 12.46
N ARG A 358 -9.67 -11.44 12.22
CA ARG A 358 -8.53 -12.17 11.65
C ARG A 358 -7.96 -13.23 12.60
N ASP A 359 -8.03 -12.98 13.90
CA ASP A 359 -7.65 -13.97 14.92
C ASP A 359 -8.74 -15.02 15.20
N GLY A 360 -9.95 -14.87 14.63
CA GLY A 360 -11.08 -15.77 14.89
C GLY A 360 -11.78 -15.57 16.26
N HIS A 361 -11.52 -14.48 16.97
CA HIS A 361 -12.11 -14.17 18.28
C HIS A 361 -13.49 -13.50 18.15
N ILE A 362 -14.50 -14.24 17.69
CA ILE A 362 -15.85 -13.72 17.37
C ILE A 362 -16.52 -12.97 18.55
N ASP A 363 -16.30 -13.42 19.78
CA ASP A 363 -16.80 -12.78 21.01
C ASP A 363 -16.28 -11.33 21.15
N LYS A 364 -14.98 -11.13 20.95
CA LYS A 364 -14.35 -9.81 20.98
C LYS A 364 -14.85 -8.94 19.84
N VAL A 365 -15.01 -9.52 18.64
CA VAL A 365 -15.55 -8.81 17.47
C VAL A 365 -16.91 -8.21 17.82
N TYR A 366 -17.84 -9.01 18.34
CA TYR A 366 -19.18 -8.51 18.67
C TYR A 366 -19.17 -7.42 19.74
N ASN A 367 -18.29 -7.51 20.74
CA ASN A 367 -18.15 -6.47 21.75
C ASN A 367 -17.67 -5.14 21.14
N TYR A 368 -16.65 -5.19 20.29
CA TYR A 368 -16.13 -4.00 19.63
C TYR A 368 -17.10 -3.41 18.61
N LEU A 369 -17.82 -4.23 17.84
CA LEU A 369 -18.81 -3.74 16.89
C LEU A 369 -20.04 -3.14 17.58
N LYS A 370 -20.50 -3.71 18.69
CA LYS A 370 -21.54 -3.08 19.54
C LYS A 370 -21.08 -1.73 20.08
N HIS A 371 -19.79 -1.58 20.41
CA HIS A 371 -19.24 -0.29 20.81
C HIS A 371 -19.26 0.70 19.64
N CYS A 372 -18.86 0.28 18.44
CA CYS A 372 -18.94 1.13 17.24
C CYS A 372 -20.37 1.61 16.95
N GLU A 373 -21.37 0.71 17.02
CA GLU A 373 -22.77 1.07 16.80
C GLU A 373 -23.32 2.05 17.85
N LYS A 374 -22.78 2.06 19.09
CA LYS A 374 -23.12 3.09 20.10
C LYS A 374 -22.54 4.46 19.77
N LEU A 375 -21.31 4.49 19.23
CA LEU A 375 -20.61 5.72 18.89
C LEU A 375 -21.14 6.35 17.60
N LYS A 376 -21.36 5.51 16.58
CA LYS A 376 -21.84 5.94 15.27
C LYS A 376 -22.76 4.87 14.66
N PRO A 377 -24.07 4.92 14.96
CA PRO A 377 -25.04 3.98 14.40
C PRO A 377 -25.05 4.03 12.87
N GLY A 378 -25.07 2.86 12.23
CA GLY A 378 -25.26 2.80 10.78
C GLY A 378 -24.02 3.09 9.93
N ASP A 379 -22.82 3.18 10.52
CA ASP A 379 -21.59 3.33 9.73
C ASP A 379 -21.38 2.08 8.84
N PRO A 380 -21.25 2.24 7.51
CA PRO A 380 -21.17 1.12 6.58
C PRO A 380 -19.89 0.30 6.78
N ARG A 381 -18.81 0.89 7.30
CA ARG A 381 -17.58 0.14 7.63
C ARG A 381 -17.81 -0.83 8.77
N VAL A 382 -18.68 -0.47 9.72
CA VAL A 382 -19.08 -1.32 10.85
C VAL A 382 -20.00 -2.44 10.35
N ALA A 383 -20.97 -2.11 9.49
CA ALA A 383 -21.87 -3.10 8.86
C ALA A 383 -21.10 -4.14 8.03
N TRP A 384 -20.04 -3.72 7.32
CA TRP A 384 -19.14 -4.64 6.62
C TRP A 384 -18.51 -5.68 7.57
N VAL A 385 -17.94 -5.23 8.69
CA VAL A 385 -17.27 -6.13 9.64
C VAL A 385 -18.29 -7.02 10.35
N TRP A 386 -19.51 -6.53 10.61
CA TRP A 386 -20.63 -7.38 11.05
C TRP A 386 -20.92 -8.49 10.05
N GLY A 387 -21.04 -8.17 8.76
CA GLY A 387 -21.29 -9.15 7.70
C GLY A 387 -20.23 -10.25 7.66
N VAL A 388 -18.95 -9.87 7.74
CA VAL A 388 -17.85 -10.84 7.79
C VAL A 388 -17.94 -11.71 9.05
N ALA A 389 -18.09 -11.10 10.22
CA ALA A 389 -18.11 -11.83 11.49
C ALA A 389 -19.31 -12.78 11.62
N LEU A 390 -20.49 -12.37 11.17
CA LEU A 390 -21.71 -13.18 11.18
C LEU A 390 -21.64 -14.33 10.18
N GLN A 391 -21.02 -14.11 9.01
CA GLN A 391 -20.83 -15.18 8.02
C GLN A 391 -19.86 -16.25 8.54
N GLU A 392 -18.75 -15.85 9.17
CA GLU A 392 -17.79 -16.78 9.77
C GLU A 392 -18.38 -17.52 10.99
N ASP A 393 -19.32 -16.89 11.70
CA ASP A 393 -20.10 -17.51 12.80
C ASP A 393 -21.30 -18.36 12.30
N GLY A 394 -21.49 -18.51 10.98
CA GLY A 394 -22.57 -19.30 10.38
C GLY A 394 -23.96 -18.67 10.47
N GLN A 395 -24.08 -17.42 10.93
CA GLN A 395 -25.35 -16.68 11.00
C GLN A 395 -25.66 -16.00 9.66
N TYR A 396 -25.85 -16.79 8.60
CA TYR A 396 -25.89 -16.31 7.21
C TYR A 396 -26.99 -15.29 6.93
N GLU A 397 -28.20 -15.47 7.46
CA GLU A 397 -29.29 -14.51 7.27
C GLU A 397 -28.97 -13.11 7.84
N LYS A 398 -28.33 -13.08 9.01
CA LYS A 398 -27.89 -11.82 9.63
C LYS A 398 -26.70 -11.22 8.90
N ALA A 399 -25.78 -12.06 8.40
CA ALA A 399 -24.68 -11.61 7.57
C ALA A 399 -25.19 -10.94 6.28
N ALA A 400 -26.18 -11.55 5.61
CA ALA A 400 -26.81 -10.99 4.42
C ALA A 400 -27.48 -9.64 4.72
N LEU A 401 -28.19 -9.50 5.86
CA LEU A 401 -28.73 -8.22 6.31
C LEU A 401 -27.63 -7.16 6.52
N ALA A 402 -26.51 -7.52 7.13
CA ALA A 402 -25.40 -6.60 7.36
C ALA A 402 -24.75 -6.14 6.04
N TYR A 403 -24.57 -7.05 5.07
CA TYR A 403 -24.09 -6.69 3.73
C TYR A 403 -25.09 -5.82 2.96
N ARG A 404 -26.40 -6.08 3.06
CA ARG A 404 -27.42 -5.19 2.45
C ARG A 404 -27.36 -3.76 3.01
N ARG A 405 -27.13 -3.59 4.32
CA ARG A 405 -26.92 -2.26 4.94
C ARG A 405 -25.69 -1.53 4.37
N VAL A 406 -24.66 -2.27 3.96
CA VAL A 406 -23.50 -1.67 3.26
C VAL A 406 -23.94 -1.17 1.88
N LEU A 407 -24.65 -2.01 1.12
CA LEU A 407 -25.09 -1.72 -0.25
C LEU A 407 -26.11 -0.58 -0.34
N GLU A 408 -26.85 -0.29 0.72
CA GLU A 408 -27.71 0.90 0.83
C GLU A 408 -26.92 2.21 0.68
N GLN A 409 -25.65 2.22 1.12
CA GLN A 409 -24.77 3.39 1.07
C GLN A 409 -23.72 3.28 -0.04
N PHE A 410 -23.28 2.06 -0.34
CA PHE A 410 -22.27 1.75 -1.35
C PHE A 410 -22.80 0.70 -2.32
N PRO A 411 -23.70 1.08 -3.24
CA PRO A 411 -24.33 0.15 -4.17
C PRO A 411 -23.32 -0.48 -5.14
N ASP A 412 -22.17 0.15 -5.34
CA ASP A 412 -21.08 -0.37 -6.17
C ASP A 412 -20.00 -1.11 -5.35
N ASP A 413 -20.21 -1.45 -4.07
CA ASP A 413 -19.20 -2.17 -3.29
C ASP A 413 -19.04 -3.62 -3.77
N ARG A 414 -18.07 -3.80 -4.67
CA ARG A 414 -17.71 -5.06 -5.31
C ARG A 414 -17.48 -6.18 -4.30
N ALA A 415 -16.75 -5.90 -3.22
CA ALA A 415 -16.46 -6.91 -2.22
C ALA A 415 -17.73 -7.32 -1.45
N THR A 416 -18.68 -6.40 -1.30
CA THR A 416 -19.97 -6.66 -0.64
C THR A 416 -20.86 -7.53 -1.47
N TRP A 417 -21.01 -7.24 -2.76
CA TRP A 417 -21.73 -8.14 -3.67
C TRP A 417 -21.13 -9.54 -3.69
N ARG A 418 -19.79 -9.65 -3.72
CA ARG A 418 -19.10 -10.94 -3.65
C ARG A 418 -19.42 -11.71 -2.38
N ASN A 419 -19.31 -11.07 -1.22
CA ASN A 419 -19.58 -11.72 0.07
C ASN A 419 -21.06 -12.00 0.29
N LEU A 420 -21.96 -11.16 -0.21
CA LEU A 420 -23.40 -11.41 -0.18
C LEU A 420 -23.75 -12.65 -1.03
N GLY A 421 -23.22 -12.75 -2.25
CA GLY A 421 -23.38 -13.93 -3.10
C GLY A 421 -22.82 -15.20 -2.44
N ARG A 422 -21.63 -15.13 -1.84
CA ARG A 422 -21.06 -16.23 -1.05
C ARG A 422 -21.94 -16.59 0.16
N THR A 423 -22.48 -15.60 0.87
CA THR A 423 -23.35 -15.81 2.04
C THR A 423 -24.63 -16.55 1.66
N TYR A 424 -25.30 -16.12 0.60
CA TYR A 424 -26.50 -16.79 0.10
C TYR A 424 -26.20 -18.22 -0.36
N TYR A 425 -25.08 -18.43 -1.06
CA TYR A 425 -24.63 -19.78 -1.43
C TYR A 425 -24.44 -20.68 -0.20
N LEU A 426 -23.76 -20.18 0.85
CA LEU A 426 -23.56 -20.93 2.11
C LEU A 426 -24.90 -21.23 2.81
N ASN A 427 -25.87 -20.34 2.67
CA ASN A 427 -27.23 -20.52 3.17
C ASN A 427 -28.14 -21.34 2.21
N GLN A 428 -27.59 -21.90 1.13
CA GLN A 428 -28.31 -22.67 0.09
C GLN A 428 -29.42 -21.88 -0.64
N GLN A 429 -29.37 -20.56 -0.57
CA GLN A 429 -30.22 -19.62 -1.32
C GLN A 429 -29.58 -19.35 -2.69
N TYR A 430 -29.65 -20.33 -3.58
CA TYR A 430 -28.87 -20.31 -4.83
C TYR A 430 -29.35 -19.26 -5.82
N ASP A 431 -30.65 -18.97 -5.90
CA ASP A 431 -31.18 -17.94 -6.81
C ASP A 431 -30.78 -16.53 -6.34
N GLU A 432 -30.91 -16.23 -5.05
CA GLU A 432 -30.45 -14.97 -4.46
C GLU A 432 -28.94 -14.79 -4.55
N ALA A 433 -28.18 -15.88 -4.44
CA ALA A 433 -26.74 -15.88 -4.68
C ALA A 433 -26.44 -15.48 -6.13
N LEU A 434 -27.16 -16.02 -7.11
CA LEU A 434 -26.98 -15.67 -8.52
C LEU A 434 -27.31 -14.21 -8.80
N ASP A 435 -28.34 -13.64 -8.17
CA ASP A 435 -28.67 -12.21 -8.30
C ASP A 435 -27.54 -11.32 -7.76
N ALA A 436 -27.04 -11.60 -6.55
CA ALA A 436 -25.94 -10.84 -5.97
C ALA A 436 -24.64 -10.97 -6.80
N LEU A 437 -24.37 -12.16 -7.33
CA LEU A 437 -23.22 -12.41 -8.21
C LEU A 437 -23.38 -11.74 -9.59
N ALA A 438 -24.61 -11.55 -10.07
CA ALA A 438 -24.86 -10.80 -11.28
C ALA A 438 -24.53 -9.31 -11.09
N GLU A 439 -24.89 -8.70 -9.96
CA GLU A 439 -24.48 -7.32 -9.63
C GLU A 439 -22.96 -7.19 -9.50
N LEU A 440 -22.30 -8.15 -8.84
CA LEU A 440 -20.83 -8.21 -8.79
C LEU A 440 -20.22 -8.17 -10.20
N LEU A 441 -20.70 -9.03 -11.10
CA LEU A 441 -20.13 -9.20 -12.44
C LEU A 441 -20.47 -8.04 -13.40
N LYS A 442 -21.46 -7.19 -13.08
CA LYS A 442 -21.66 -5.90 -13.76
C LYS A 442 -20.57 -4.90 -13.39
N ILE A 443 -20.11 -4.91 -12.14
CA ILE A 443 -19.04 -4.03 -11.65
C ILE A 443 -17.67 -4.54 -12.11
N ASP A 444 -17.44 -5.86 -11.99
CA ASP A 444 -16.20 -6.50 -12.40
C ASP A 444 -16.46 -7.85 -13.07
N ALA A 445 -16.52 -7.84 -14.41
CA ALA A 445 -16.71 -9.04 -15.21
C ALA A 445 -15.55 -10.06 -15.10
N GLU A 446 -14.39 -9.63 -14.58
CA GLU A 446 -13.19 -10.46 -14.44
C GLU A 446 -13.06 -11.05 -13.02
N ASP A 447 -14.08 -10.91 -12.16
CA ASP A 447 -14.05 -11.44 -10.79
C ASP A 447 -14.10 -12.98 -10.77
N ARG A 448 -12.93 -13.60 -10.62
CA ARG A 448 -12.76 -15.05 -10.55
C ARG A 448 -13.61 -15.69 -9.44
N VAL A 449 -13.67 -15.08 -8.26
CA VAL A 449 -14.41 -15.66 -7.11
C VAL A 449 -15.92 -15.59 -7.38
N GLY A 450 -16.38 -14.53 -8.04
CA GLY A 450 -17.75 -14.40 -8.51
C GLY A 450 -18.15 -15.52 -9.46
N HIS A 451 -17.32 -15.78 -10.49
CA HIS A 451 -17.54 -16.88 -11.44
C HIS A 451 -17.53 -18.26 -10.77
N TYR A 452 -16.65 -18.46 -9.79
CA TYR A 452 -16.59 -19.71 -9.00
C TYR A 452 -17.91 -19.98 -8.26
N HIS A 453 -18.39 -19.01 -7.46
CA HIS A 453 -19.65 -19.19 -6.73
C HIS A 453 -20.85 -19.28 -7.68
N ARG A 454 -20.83 -18.56 -8.81
CA ARG A 454 -21.88 -18.65 -9.83
C ARG A 454 -21.95 -20.07 -10.42
N MET A 455 -20.81 -20.66 -10.76
CA MET A 455 -20.72 -22.05 -11.21
C MET A 455 -21.31 -23.01 -10.18
N LEU A 456 -20.97 -22.86 -8.90
CA LEU A 456 -21.49 -23.73 -7.83
C LEU A 456 -23.01 -23.64 -7.66
N CYS A 457 -23.56 -22.41 -7.66
CA CYS A 457 -25.01 -22.19 -7.57
C CYS A 457 -25.75 -22.80 -8.76
N LEU A 458 -25.24 -22.61 -9.99
CA LEU A 458 -25.86 -23.14 -11.20
C LEU A 458 -25.89 -24.67 -11.22
N ARG A 459 -24.83 -25.33 -10.73
CA ARG A 459 -24.81 -26.79 -10.56
C ARG A 459 -25.84 -27.26 -9.54
N ALA A 460 -25.93 -26.58 -8.40
CA ALA A 460 -26.92 -26.92 -7.37
C ALA A 460 -28.37 -26.81 -7.89
N LEU A 461 -28.62 -25.89 -8.84
CA LEU A 461 -29.90 -25.70 -9.52
C LEU A 461 -30.08 -26.59 -10.76
N GLY A 462 -29.11 -27.44 -11.14
CA GLY A 462 -29.17 -28.29 -12.33
C GLY A 462 -29.03 -27.55 -13.67
N ARG A 463 -28.56 -26.29 -13.66
CA ARG A 463 -28.38 -25.43 -14.84
C ARG A 463 -27.01 -25.66 -15.50
N GLU A 464 -26.76 -26.90 -15.94
CA GLU A 464 -25.42 -27.38 -16.36
C GLU A 464 -24.77 -26.56 -17.48
N LYS A 465 -25.53 -26.14 -18.51
CA LYS A 465 -24.96 -25.35 -19.62
C LYS A 465 -24.41 -24.00 -19.14
N GLU A 466 -25.11 -23.35 -18.22
CA GLU A 466 -24.68 -22.07 -17.66
C GLU A 466 -23.54 -22.26 -16.66
N ALA A 467 -23.56 -23.36 -15.90
CA ALA A 467 -22.47 -23.71 -15.01
C ALA A 467 -21.15 -23.90 -15.77
N GLU A 468 -21.17 -24.54 -16.94
CA GLU A 468 -19.96 -24.72 -17.76
C GLU A 468 -19.45 -23.38 -18.32
N ALA A 469 -20.35 -22.45 -18.67
CA ALA A 469 -19.94 -21.09 -19.06
C ALA A 469 -19.28 -20.33 -17.90
N ALA A 470 -19.84 -20.41 -16.69
CA ALA A 470 -19.25 -19.80 -15.50
C ALA A 470 -17.91 -20.45 -15.12
N LYS A 471 -17.79 -21.77 -15.28
CA LYS A 471 -16.53 -22.51 -15.09
C LYS A 471 -15.46 -22.05 -16.09
N ALA A 472 -15.79 -21.92 -17.36
CA ALA A 472 -14.85 -21.44 -18.38
C ALA A 472 -14.34 -20.03 -18.05
N ALA A 473 -15.20 -19.14 -17.56
CA ALA A 473 -14.78 -17.81 -17.08
C ALA A 473 -13.88 -17.90 -15.85
N TYR A 474 -14.23 -18.73 -14.86
CA TYR A 474 -13.40 -18.99 -13.67
C TYR A 474 -11.99 -19.48 -14.04
N GLU A 475 -11.89 -20.43 -14.97
CA GLU A 475 -10.62 -21.00 -15.45
C GLU A 475 -9.82 -19.98 -16.27
N PHE A 476 -10.50 -19.18 -17.11
CA PHE A 476 -9.86 -18.13 -17.91
C PHE A 476 -9.15 -17.08 -17.01
N TYR A 477 -9.79 -16.65 -15.92
CA TYR A 477 -9.24 -15.68 -14.98
C TYR A 477 -8.34 -16.28 -13.89
N GLN A 478 -8.05 -17.59 -13.96
CA GLN A 478 -7.20 -18.26 -12.98
C GLN A 478 -5.76 -17.73 -13.05
N ILE A 479 -5.08 -17.68 -11.89
CA ILE A 479 -3.65 -17.36 -11.80
C ILE A 479 -2.85 -18.65 -11.99
N ASP A 480 -1.72 -18.59 -12.69
CA ASP A 480 -0.78 -19.71 -12.76
C ASP A 480 0.07 -19.79 -11.48
N GLU A 481 -0.32 -20.68 -10.58
CA GLU A 481 0.45 -20.92 -9.36
C GLU A 481 1.79 -21.62 -9.64
N SER A 482 1.89 -22.40 -10.73
CA SER A 482 3.13 -23.11 -11.08
C SER A 482 4.25 -22.16 -11.52
N ALA A 483 3.91 -20.99 -12.06
CA ALA A 483 4.86 -19.96 -12.44
C ALA A 483 5.65 -19.39 -11.24
N GLN A 484 5.16 -19.59 -10.01
CA GLN A 484 5.84 -19.16 -8.78
C GLN A 484 7.19 -19.86 -8.58
N GLU A 485 7.42 -21.04 -9.17
CA GLU A 485 8.70 -21.75 -9.06
C GLU A 485 9.87 -20.93 -9.64
N ILE A 486 9.63 -20.19 -10.72
CA ILE A 486 10.61 -19.29 -11.33
C ILE A 486 11.02 -18.19 -10.34
N THR A 487 10.05 -17.64 -9.60
CA THR A 487 10.32 -16.60 -8.59
C THR A 487 11.18 -17.12 -7.45
N ARG A 488 11.04 -18.40 -7.08
CA ARG A 488 11.82 -19.04 -6.00
C ARG A 488 13.30 -19.06 -6.35
N VAL A 489 13.64 -19.53 -7.56
CA VAL A 489 15.03 -19.55 -8.05
C VAL A 489 15.61 -18.15 -8.14
N PHE A 490 14.82 -17.18 -8.62
CA PHE A 490 15.25 -15.79 -8.72
C PHE A 490 15.56 -15.19 -7.33
N LYS A 491 14.66 -15.36 -6.35
CA LYS A 491 14.83 -14.83 -4.99
C LYS A 491 16.07 -15.38 -4.29
N LEU A 492 16.39 -16.67 -4.46
CA LEU A 492 17.60 -17.25 -3.88
C LEU A 492 18.90 -16.58 -4.36
N LYS A 493 18.91 -16.04 -5.58
CA LYS A 493 20.06 -15.34 -6.17
C LYS A 493 20.06 -13.84 -5.91
N ASN A 494 18.94 -13.28 -5.46
CA ASN A 494 18.73 -11.84 -5.32
C ASN A 494 18.20 -11.54 -3.90
N PRO A 495 19.08 -11.37 -2.90
CA PRO A 495 18.69 -11.25 -1.50
C PRO A 495 17.76 -10.07 -1.23
N GLY A 496 17.96 -8.93 -1.91
CA GLY A 496 17.07 -7.78 -1.83
C GLY A 496 15.66 -8.06 -2.34
N ALA A 497 15.54 -8.71 -3.50
CA ALA A 497 14.23 -9.13 -4.01
C ALA A 497 13.56 -10.19 -3.11
N ASN A 498 14.36 -11.07 -2.49
CA ASN A 498 13.85 -12.02 -1.51
C ASN A 498 13.34 -11.33 -0.25
N LEU A 499 14.05 -10.33 0.27
CA LEU A 499 13.62 -9.50 1.39
C LEU A 499 12.29 -8.82 1.07
N MET A 500 12.20 -8.17 -0.09
CA MET A 500 11.03 -7.42 -0.51
C MET A 500 9.82 -8.30 -0.87
N ALA A 501 10.00 -9.60 -1.06
CA ALA A 501 8.89 -10.56 -1.22
C ALA A 501 8.35 -11.10 0.10
N GLN A 502 8.95 -10.75 1.24
CA GLN A 502 8.46 -11.15 2.57
C GLN A 502 7.36 -10.20 3.06
N LYS A 503 6.45 -10.72 3.89
CA LYS A 503 5.41 -9.90 4.54
C LYS A 503 6.01 -8.89 5.52
N ILE A 504 7.04 -9.31 6.26
CA ILE A 504 7.75 -8.50 7.25
C ILE A 504 9.14 -8.21 6.68
N ARG A 505 9.47 -6.95 6.44
CA ARG A 505 10.74 -6.55 5.80
C ARG A 505 11.69 -5.94 6.82
N ARG A 506 12.71 -6.73 7.18
CA ARG A 506 13.76 -6.34 8.13
C ARG A 506 15.06 -5.99 7.40
N HIS A 507 15.48 -4.75 7.51
CA HIS A 507 16.67 -4.20 6.90
C HIS A 507 17.77 -4.12 7.95
N GLN A 508 18.79 -4.98 7.83
CA GLN A 508 19.95 -4.94 8.72
C GLN A 508 20.92 -3.87 8.22
N LEU A 509 21.22 -2.89 9.07
CA LEU A 509 22.24 -1.88 8.81
C LEU A 509 23.55 -2.28 9.48
N THR A 510 24.64 -2.04 8.76
CA THR A 510 26.00 -2.17 9.27
C THR A 510 26.59 -0.79 9.42
N ILE A 511 26.99 -0.45 10.63
CA ILE A 511 27.60 0.84 10.95
C ILE A 511 29.08 0.78 10.57
N SER A 512 29.49 1.74 9.76
CA SER A 512 30.87 1.90 9.30
C SER A 512 31.52 3.00 10.12
N TYR A 513 32.73 2.74 10.59
CA TYR A 513 33.57 3.70 11.31
C TYR A 513 34.82 4.02 10.49
#